data_AF-D2VZB6-F1
#
_entry.id   AF-D2VZB6-F1
#
_cell.length_a   1.000
_cell.length_b   1.000
_cell.length_c   1.000
_cell.angle_alpha   90.00
_cell.angle_beta   90.00
_cell.angle_gamma   90.00
#
_symmetry.space_group_name_H-M   'P 1'
#
loop_
_entity.id
_entity.type
_entity.pdbx_description
1 polymer ?
#
loop_
_entity_poly.entity_id
_entity_poly.type
_entity_poly.pdbx_seq_one_letter_code
_entity_poly.pdbx_strand_id
1 'polypeptide(L)'
;MSESEEPTAFCILDDHIKSEELIQNYTTIRNEMLEIERNKLLLVVIGCLRDTNNNFTRFQMACYDKSCGKFVTVCSLSVGFTQELKQEISERLSKLIIPSPSANVIFNEKQPAQVWFANYSLGSKSC
;
A
#
# COMPACT_ATOMS: atom_id res chain seq x y z
N MET A 1 -23.09 -3.32 -23.67
CA MET A 1 -22.41 -4.05 -22.58
C MET A 1 -21.13 -4.59 -23.18
N SER A 2 -20.01 -3.97 -22.87
CA SER A 2 -18.70 -4.32 -23.40
C SER A 2 -17.84 -4.74 -22.21
N GLU A 3 -17.69 -6.04 -22.04
CA GLU A 3 -16.67 -6.64 -21.18
C GLU A 3 -15.31 -6.24 -21.77
N SER A 4 -14.60 -5.36 -21.07
CA SER A 4 -13.19 -5.09 -21.35
C SER A 4 -12.38 -6.20 -20.71
N GLU A 5 -12.11 -7.26 -21.48
CA GLU A 5 -11.10 -8.25 -21.12
C GLU A 5 -9.75 -7.54 -20.98
N GLU A 6 -9.21 -7.48 -19.75
CA GLU A 6 -7.83 -7.05 -19.52
C GLU A 6 -6.89 -8.12 -20.06
N PRO A 7 -5.91 -7.78 -20.93
CA PRO A 7 -5.00 -8.77 -21.46
C PRO A 7 -3.97 -9.13 -20.38
N THR A 8 -4.28 -10.15 -19.57
CA THR A 8 -3.29 -10.80 -18.70
C THR A 8 -2.54 -11.86 -19.51
N ALA A 9 -1.73 -11.42 -20.49
CA ALA A 9 -0.87 -12.30 -21.25
C ALA A 9 0.58 -12.08 -20.80
N PHE A 10 1.03 -12.86 -19.81
CA PHE A 10 2.46 -13.02 -19.57
C PHE A 10 3.01 -13.97 -20.63
N CYS A 11 3.49 -13.43 -21.75
CA CYS A 11 4.30 -14.21 -22.68
C CYS A 11 5.65 -14.50 -22.02
N ILE A 12 5.86 -15.76 -21.63
CA ILE A 12 7.21 -16.29 -21.49
C ILE A 12 7.80 -16.22 -22.90
N LEU A 13 8.76 -15.33 -23.11
CA LEU A 13 9.49 -15.24 -24.38
C LEU A 13 10.21 -16.58 -24.57
N ASP A 14 9.70 -17.37 -25.53
CA ASP A 14 10.41 -18.50 -26.10
C ASP A 14 11.74 -17.97 -26.68
N ASP A 15 12.85 -18.66 -26.44
CA ASP A 15 14.23 -18.26 -26.80
C ASP A 15 14.43 -18.04 -28.32
N HIS A 16 13.38 -18.29 -29.11
CA HIS A 16 13.32 -18.13 -30.55
C HIS A 16 12.82 -16.76 -31.04
N ILE A 17 12.23 -15.90 -30.19
CA ILE A 17 11.81 -14.53 -30.60
C ILE A 17 12.93 -13.53 -30.30
N LYS A 18 13.86 -13.39 -31.25
CA LYS A 18 14.98 -12.44 -31.21
C LYS A 18 14.61 -11.08 -31.83
N SER A 19 13.61 -10.38 -31.29
CA SER A 19 13.53 -8.94 -31.59
C SER A 19 14.33 -8.19 -30.53
N GLU A 20 15.44 -7.57 -30.94
CA GLU A 20 16.29 -6.75 -30.06
C GLU A 20 15.49 -5.68 -29.31
N GLU A 21 14.44 -5.15 -29.94
CA GLU A 21 13.54 -4.15 -29.35
C GLU A 21 12.74 -4.70 -28.14
N LEU A 22 12.21 -5.92 -28.22
CA LEU A 22 11.51 -6.53 -27.07
C LEU A 22 12.48 -6.87 -25.93
N ILE A 23 13.69 -7.33 -26.26
CA ILE A 23 14.73 -7.61 -25.26
C ILE A 23 15.16 -6.31 -24.56
N GLN A 24 15.31 -5.23 -25.32
CA GLN A 24 15.67 -3.91 -24.79
C GLN A 24 14.55 -3.32 -23.93
N ASN A 25 13.29 -3.44 -24.35
CA ASN A 25 12.14 -3.00 -23.56
C ASN A 25 12.01 -3.80 -22.26
N TYR A 26 12.13 -5.12 -22.31
CA TYR A 26 12.11 -5.96 -21.11
C TYR A 26 13.26 -5.61 -20.15
N THR A 27 14.46 -5.40 -20.67
CA THR A 27 15.63 -5.04 -19.87
C THR A 27 15.47 -3.66 -19.21
N THR A 28 14.91 -2.69 -19.93
CA THR A 28 14.60 -1.36 -19.40
C THR A 28 13.58 -1.46 -18.26
N ILE A 29 12.44 -2.12 -18.49
CA ILE A 29 11.41 -2.31 -17.46
C ILE A 29 11.98 -3.05 -16.24
N ARG A 30 12.77 -4.09 -16.46
CA ARG A 30 13.42 -4.84 -15.37
C ARG A 30 14.39 -3.97 -14.57
N ASN A 31 15.19 -3.13 -15.21
CA ASN A 31 16.13 -2.25 -14.54
C ASN A 31 15.42 -1.13 -13.77
N GLU A 32 14.35 -0.54 -14.33
CA GLU A 32 13.47 0.39 -13.62
C GLU A 32 12.84 -0.27 -12.40
N MET A 33 12.38 -1.53 -12.54
CA MET A 33 11.88 -2.31 -11.40
C MET A 33 12.95 -2.54 -10.33
N LEU A 34 14.20 -2.85 -10.71
CA LEU A 34 15.31 -3.04 -9.77
C LEU A 34 15.71 -1.74 -9.05
N GLU A 35 15.61 -0.58 -9.70
CA GLU A 35 15.78 0.72 -9.03
C GLU A 35 14.63 1.03 -8.08
N ILE A 36 13.39 0.67 -8.45
CA ILE A 36 12.23 0.72 -7.56
C ILE A 36 12.44 -0.20 -6.34
N GLU A 37 13.10 -1.35 -6.50
CA GLU A 37 13.41 -2.24 -5.37
C GLU A 37 14.40 -1.65 -4.37
N ARG A 38 15.33 -0.79 -4.81
CA ARG A 38 16.28 -0.10 -3.92
C ARG A 38 15.63 1.02 -3.11
N ASN A 39 14.48 1.54 -3.55
CA ASN A 39 13.73 2.61 -2.89
C ASN A 39 12.43 2.11 -2.22
N LYS A 40 12.40 0.85 -1.75
CA LYS A 40 11.24 0.31 -1.04
C LYS A 40 11.01 1.05 0.28
N LEU A 41 9.97 1.87 0.32
CA LEU A 41 9.44 2.49 1.53
C LEU A 41 8.56 1.49 2.28
N LEU A 42 8.88 1.21 3.53
CA LEU A 42 7.97 0.50 4.43
C LEU A 42 6.95 1.49 4.97
N LEU A 43 5.71 1.31 4.53
CA LEU A 43 4.58 2.13 4.95
C LEU A 43 3.68 1.32 5.89
N VAL A 44 3.15 2.00 6.91
CA VAL A 44 2.15 1.45 7.83
C VAL A 44 0.81 2.09 7.57
N VAL A 45 -0.26 1.29 7.68
CA VAL A 45 -1.64 1.80 7.62
C VAL A 45 -2.00 2.38 8.98
N ILE A 46 -2.30 3.68 9.03
CA ILE A 46 -2.64 4.38 10.29
C ILE A 46 -4.14 4.70 10.41
N GLY A 47 -4.85 4.71 9.29
CA GLY A 47 -6.28 5.02 9.26
C GLY A 47 -6.89 4.73 7.90
N CYS A 48 -8.21 4.87 7.80
CA CYS A 48 -8.97 4.63 6.58
C CYS A 48 -10.21 5.52 6.47
N LEU A 49 -10.66 5.78 5.24
CA LEU A 49 -12.02 6.23 4.94
C LEU A 49 -12.92 5.03 4.64
N ARG A 50 -14.20 5.15 4.97
CA ARG A 50 -15.22 4.15 4.66
C ARG A 50 -16.21 4.66 3.63
N ASP A 51 -16.82 3.74 2.89
CA ASP A 51 -18.03 4.02 2.14
C ASP A 51 -19.29 3.95 3.04
N THR A 52 -20.45 4.16 2.45
CA THR A 52 -21.76 4.05 3.12
C THR A 52 -22.08 2.65 3.63
N ASN A 53 -21.39 1.62 3.12
CA ASN A 53 -21.55 0.22 3.49
C ASN A 53 -20.51 -0.21 4.53
N ASN A 54 -19.75 0.73 5.11
CA ASN A 54 -18.66 0.51 6.05
C ASN A 54 -17.42 -0.22 5.47
N ASN A 55 -17.30 -0.35 4.15
CA ASN A 55 -16.12 -0.95 3.54
C ASN A 55 -14.94 0.03 3.55
N PHE A 56 -13.73 -0.49 3.70
CA PHE A 56 -12.50 0.29 3.62
C PHE A 56 -12.21 0.69 2.17
N THR A 57 -12.11 2.00 1.91
CA THR A 57 -11.97 2.53 0.54
C THR A 57 -10.68 3.29 0.31
N ARG A 58 -10.17 4.02 1.31
CA ARG A 58 -8.95 4.81 1.19
C ARG A 58 -8.12 4.70 2.45
N PHE A 59 -6.98 4.01 2.35
CA PHE A 59 -6.04 3.82 3.44
C PHE A 59 -5.08 4.99 3.55
N GLN A 60 -4.88 5.50 4.76
CA GLN A 60 -3.82 6.47 5.05
C GLN A 60 -2.55 5.74 5.45
N MET A 61 -1.47 6.06 4.73
CA MET A 61 -0.18 5.41 4.86
C MET A 61 0.82 6.37 5.50
N ALA A 62 1.60 5.87 6.45
CA ALA A 62 2.64 6.64 7.12
C ALA A 62 3.99 5.92 7.09
N CYS A 63 5.08 6.68 7.17
CA CYS A 63 6.41 6.16 7.42
C CYS A 63 6.84 6.52 8.85
N TYR A 64 7.74 5.73 9.44
CA TYR A 64 8.33 6.07 10.73
C TYR A 64 9.49 7.05 10.54
N ASP A 65 9.34 8.27 11.08
CA ASP A 65 10.41 9.26 11.12
C ASP A 65 11.22 9.10 12.41
N LYS A 66 12.46 8.63 12.26
CA LYS A 66 13.40 8.41 13.37
C LYS A 66 13.78 9.70 14.09
N SER A 67 13.71 10.86 13.42
CA SER A 67 14.11 12.13 14.01
C SER A 67 13.15 12.60 15.11
N CYS A 68 11.85 12.32 14.93
CA CYS A 68 10.80 12.70 15.88
C CYS A 68 10.15 11.51 16.60
N GLY A 69 10.50 10.27 16.22
CA GLY A 69 9.96 9.05 16.81
C GLY A 69 8.47 8.83 16.52
N LYS A 70 7.96 9.39 15.42
CA LYS A 70 6.53 9.40 15.07
C LYS A 70 6.28 8.84 13.67
N PHE A 71 5.07 8.34 13.48
CA PHE A 71 4.56 7.95 12.16
C PHE A 71 4.00 9.18 11.46
N VAL A 72 4.57 9.54 10.30
CA VAL A 72 4.16 10.71 9.53
C VAL A 72 3.43 10.24 8.28
N THR A 73 2.20 10.73 8.08
CA THR A 73 1.43 10.42 6.87
C THR A 73 2.18 10.88 5.62
N VAL A 74 2.33 9.97 4.66
CA VAL A 74 3.03 10.24 3.38
C VAL A 74 2.04 10.27 2.23
N CYS A 75 1.09 9.32 2.20
CA CYS A 75 0.14 9.21 1.10
C CYS A 75 -1.16 8.54 1.53
N SER A 76 -2.12 8.51 0.61
CA SER A 76 -3.34 7.72 0.74
C SER A 76 -3.48 6.78 -0.45
N LEU A 77 -3.88 5.53 -0.21
CA LEU A 77 -4.05 4.51 -1.22
C LEU A 77 -5.53 4.11 -1.33
N SER A 78 -6.08 4.19 -2.54
CA SER A 78 -7.47 3.75 -2.83
C SER A 78 -7.55 2.63 -3.87
N VAL A 79 -6.43 2.35 -4.55
CA VAL A 79 -6.31 1.38 -5.65
C VAL A 79 -5.04 0.56 -5.48
N GLY A 80 -4.93 -0.57 -6.20
CA GLY A 80 -3.76 -1.46 -6.13
C GLY A 80 -3.91 -2.67 -5.20
N PHE A 81 -5.10 -2.90 -4.64
CA PHE A 81 -5.41 -4.10 -3.87
C PHE A 81 -6.36 -5.00 -4.67
N THR A 82 -6.05 -6.29 -4.76
CA THR A 82 -7.00 -7.30 -5.26
C THR A 82 -8.19 -7.41 -4.32
N GLN A 83 -9.29 -8.01 -4.78
CA GLN A 83 -10.50 -8.15 -3.96
C GLN A 83 -10.25 -9.02 -2.73
N GLU A 84 -9.51 -10.11 -2.89
CA GLU A 84 -9.14 -11.04 -1.83
C GLU A 84 -8.29 -10.33 -0.77
N LEU A 85 -7.31 -9.54 -1.22
CA LEU A 85 -6.44 -8.77 -0.32
C LEU A 85 -7.23 -7.69 0.43
N LYS A 86 -8.19 -7.02 -0.23
CA LYS A 86 -9.08 -6.06 0.45
C LYS A 86 -9.89 -6.74 1.55
N GLN A 87 -10.39 -7.94 1.32
CA GLN A 87 -11.16 -8.69 2.32
C GLN A 87 -10.27 -9.07 3.52
N GLU A 88 -9.10 -9.65 3.27
CA GLU A 88 -8.14 -10.01 4.32
C GLU A 88 -7.74 -8.80 5.17
N ILE A 89 -7.37 -7.70 4.51
CA ILE A 89 -7.02 -6.43 5.18
C ILE A 89 -8.20 -5.93 6.01
N SER A 90 -9.41 -5.98 5.46
CA SER A 90 -10.61 -5.51 6.16
C SER A 90 -10.89 -6.30 7.43
N GLU A 91 -10.79 -7.62 7.38
CA GLU A 91 -10.98 -8.49 8.56
C GLU A 91 -9.91 -8.27 9.63
N ARG A 92 -8.65 -8.09 9.21
CA ARG A 92 -7.52 -7.85 10.13
C ARG A 92 -7.61 -6.48 10.78
N LEU A 93 -7.77 -5.43 10.00
CA LEU A 93 -7.77 -4.04 10.48
C LEU A 93 -9.04 -3.69 11.26
N SER A 94 -10.18 -4.37 11.01
CA SER A 94 -11.40 -4.16 11.79
C SER A 94 -11.21 -4.47 13.28
N LYS A 95 -10.27 -5.35 13.63
CA LYS A 95 -9.93 -5.69 15.03
C LYS A 95 -9.05 -4.65 15.71
N LEU A 96 -8.51 -3.70 14.95
CA LEU A 96 -7.55 -2.69 15.41
C LEU A 96 -8.14 -1.29 15.47
N ILE A 97 -9.45 -1.13 15.25
CA ILE A 97 -10.08 0.20 15.19
C ILE A 97 -10.00 0.87 16.56
N ILE A 98 -9.52 2.11 16.57
CA ILE A 98 -9.48 2.99 17.74
C ILE A 98 -10.27 4.28 17.46
N PRO A 99 -10.82 4.93 18.50
CA PRO A 99 -11.71 6.08 18.33
C PRO A 99 -10.99 7.36 17.88
N SER A 100 -9.67 7.44 18.04
CA SER A 100 -8.87 8.63 17.76
C SER A 100 -7.46 8.24 17.32
N PRO A 101 -6.72 9.09 16.59
CA PRO A 101 -5.36 8.79 16.17
C PRO A 101 -4.46 8.59 17.38
N SER A 102 -3.53 7.63 17.27
CA SER A 102 -2.50 7.44 18.31
C SER A 102 -1.62 8.70 18.43
N ALA A 103 -1.17 9.04 19.64
CA ALA A 103 -0.37 10.25 19.89
C ALA A 103 0.98 10.28 19.14
N ASN A 104 1.44 9.13 18.66
CA ASN A 104 2.63 8.99 17.84
C ASN A 104 2.37 9.12 16.32
N VAL A 105 1.18 9.53 15.90
CA VAL A 105 0.82 9.76 14.50
C VAL A 105 0.74 11.25 14.20
N ILE A 106 1.43 11.68 13.15
CA ILE A 106 1.31 13.00 12.53
C ILE A 106 0.55 12.80 11.23
N PHE A 107 -0.62 13.41 11.12
CA PHE A 107 -1.50 13.30 9.95
C PHE A 107 -1.95 14.66 9.43
N ASN A 108 -2.47 14.67 8.20
CA ASN A 108 -3.03 15.87 7.61
C ASN A 108 -4.44 16.14 8.17
N GLU A 109 -4.59 17.13 9.05
CA GLU A 109 -5.87 17.50 9.65
C GLU A 109 -6.92 17.96 8.63
N LYS A 110 -6.52 18.40 7.43
CA LYS A 110 -7.46 18.76 6.35
C LYS A 110 -8.11 17.53 5.70
N GLN A 111 -7.51 16.36 5.88
CA GLN A 111 -7.97 15.09 5.33
C GLN A 111 -7.84 14.00 6.41
N PRO A 112 -8.59 14.10 7.52
CA PRO A 112 -8.49 13.12 8.58
C PRO A 112 -9.06 11.78 8.12
N ALA A 113 -8.54 10.69 8.67
CA ALA A 113 -9.17 9.39 8.52
C ALA A 113 -10.51 9.37 9.27
N GLN A 114 -11.45 8.58 8.77
CA GLN A 114 -12.72 8.35 9.45
C GLN A 114 -12.58 7.29 10.55
N VAL A 115 -11.74 6.29 10.30
CA VAL A 115 -11.35 5.28 11.29
C VAL A 115 -9.85 5.24 11.43
N TRP A 116 -9.40 5.04 12.66
CA TRP A 116 -7.98 4.97 13.02
C TRP A 116 -7.64 3.56 13.44
N PHE A 117 -6.40 3.14 13.21
CA PHE A 117 -5.93 1.83 13.63
C PHE A 117 -4.91 1.95 14.74
N ALA A 118 -4.99 1.06 15.73
CA ALA A 118 -3.94 0.89 16.71
C ALA A 118 -2.65 0.50 15.99
N ASN A 119 -1.60 1.31 16.18
CA ASN A 119 -0.27 0.93 15.73
C ASN A 119 0.13 -0.34 16.48
N TYR A 120 0.62 -1.35 15.77
CA TYR A 120 1.39 -2.40 16.42
C TYR A 120 2.53 -1.69 17.14
N SER A 121 2.50 -1.67 18.48
CA SER A 121 3.68 -1.29 19.23
C SER A 121 4.79 -2.21 18.74
N LEU A 122 5.81 -1.63 18.10
CA LEU A 122 7.12 -2.26 18.04
C LEU A 122 7.45 -2.50 19.50
N GLY A 123 7.28 -3.76 19.93
CA GLY A 123 7.25 -4.10 21.33
C GLY A 123 8.43 -3.44 22.02
N SER A 124 8.12 -2.58 22.99
CA SER A 124 9.02 -2.34 24.10
C SER A 124 9.15 -3.68 24.83
N LYS A 125 9.96 -4.59 24.27
CA LYS A 125 10.67 -5.55 25.09
C LYS A 125 11.63 -4.70 25.90
N SER A 126 11.23 -4.39 27.13
CA SER A 126 12.16 -3.97 28.17
C SER A 126 13.29 -5.00 28.19
N CYS A 127 14.50 -4.57 27.84
CA CYS A 127 15.71 -5.23 28.31
C CYS A 127 15.92 -4.85 29.78
#